data_AF-A0A535S5H6-F1
#
_entry.id   AF-A0A535S5H6-F1
#
_cell.length_a   1.000
_cell.length_b   1.000
_cell.length_c   1.000
_cell.angle_alpha   90.00
_cell.angle_beta   90.00
_cell.angle_gamma   90.00
#
_symmetry.space_group_name_H-M   'P 1'
#
loop_
_entity.id
_entity.type
_entity.pdbx_description
1 polymer ?
#
loop_
_entity_poly.entity_id
_entity_poly.type
_entity_poly.pdbx_seq_one_letter_code
_entity_poly.pdbx_strand_id
1 'polypeptide(L)'
;MPALLSKLAAEDVDKADRGWEEMYQQVLWHQGNIYSATAAAVPFITRIAALPKVHRRPRLVSFLAWCCLGTEPKSPPYTAAGIAIAVREATRDNLPLLRPWVDTDDRALGLAIAELAAALPFDLVAAAPTVRRLFGREENTQTRIALAGALAMLGDRSPMVMNLLLQTGVPEWAAADLPGVEDERFFRAARSVQSLFVDDAVYEAP
;
A
#
# COMPACT_ATOMS: atom_id res chain seq x y z
N MET A 1 -3.26 13.90 -18.03
CA MET A 1 -3.22 12.45 -17.76
C MET A 1 -2.39 11.65 -18.77
N PRO A 2 -2.64 11.63 -20.09
CA PRO A 2 -1.96 10.69 -21.00
C PRO A 2 -0.43 10.84 -21.02
N ALA A 3 0.08 12.09 -21.09
CA ALA A 3 1.52 12.37 -21.07
C ALA A 3 2.21 11.92 -19.77
N LEU A 4 1.51 11.97 -18.62
CA LEU A 4 2.01 11.51 -17.33
C LEU A 4 2.18 9.98 -17.32
N LEU A 5 1.14 9.26 -17.75
CA LEU A 5 1.18 7.80 -17.88
C LEU A 5 2.30 7.34 -18.83
N SER A 6 2.54 8.09 -19.92
CA SER A 6 3.64 7.84 -20.85
C SER A 6 5.03 8.18 -20.30
N LYS A 7 5.14 8.98 -19.23
CA LYS A 7 6.40 9.19 -18.49
C LYS A 7 6.63 8.04 -17.51
N LEU A 8 5.62 7.70 -16.71
CA LEU A 8 5.66 6.58 -15.74
C LEU A 8 6.00 5.23 -16.40
N ALA A 9 5.50 4.98 -17.63
CA ALA A 9 5.75 3.77 -18.38
C ALA A 9 7.06 3.78 -19.21
N ALA A 10 7.91 4.80 -19.10
CA ALA A 10 9.14 4.88 -19.88
C ALA A 10 10.21 3.88 -19.40
N GLU A 11 10.90 3.23 -20.35
CA GLU A 11 12.12 2.46 -20.04
C GLU A 11 13.32 3.37 -19.66
N ASP A 12 13.24 4.67 -19.98
CA ASP A 12 14.20 5.70 -19.56
C ASP A 12 13.96 6.08 -18.10
N VAL A 13 14.97 5.89 -17.25
CA VAL A 13 14.84 6.02 -15.79
C VAL A 13 14.51 7.45 -15.37
N ASP A 14 15.24 8.46 -15.87
CA ASP A 14 15.04 9.88 -15.55
C ASP A 14 13.67 10.39 -15.99
N LYS A 15 13.15 9.91 -17.12
CA LYS A 15 11.79 10.21 -17.60
C LYS A 15 10.74 9.56 -16.71
N ALA A 16 10.99 8.35 -16.20
CA ALA A 16 10.11 7.70 -15.25
C ALA A 16 10.19 8.31 -13.83
N ASP A 17 11.34 8.88 -13.41
CA ASP A 17 11.48 9.65 -12.17
C ASP A 17 10.63 10.93 -12.22
N ARG A 18 10.81 11.75 -13.28
CA ARG A 18 9.95 12.93 -13.51
C ARG A 18 8.48 12.57 -13.61
N GLY A 19 8.15 11.41 -14.20
CA GLY A 19 6.78 10.89 -14.22
C GLY A 19 6.23 10.57 -12.83
N TRP A 20 7.07 10.03 -11.94
CA TRP A 20 6.71 9.77 -10.54
C TRP A 20 6.53 11.07 -9.76
N GLU A 21 7.48 12.02 -9.87
CA GLU A 21 7.42 13.33 -9.22
C GLU A 21 6.16 14.11 -9.64
N GLU A 22 5.87 14.21 -10.93
CA GLU A 22 4.66 14.87 -11.44
C GLU A 22 3.37 14.18 -10.95
N MET A 23 3.36 12.85 -10.86
CA MET A 23 2.19 12.11 -10.37
C MET A 23 1.93 12.41 -8.89
N TYR A 24 2.99 12.31 -8.07
CA TYR A 24 2.95 12.40 -6.63
C TYR A 24 2.79 13.84 -6.11
N GLN A 25 3.35 14.82 -6.82
CA GLN A 25 3.30 16.23 -6.39
C GLN A 25 2.23 17.07 -7.08
N GLN A 26 1.67 16.69 -8.23
CA GLN A 26 0.88 17.63 -9.06
C GLN A 26 -0.48 17.12 -9.56
N VAL A 27 -0.67 15.81 -9.78
CA VAL A 27 -1.80 15.33 -10.62
C VAL A 27 -2.78 14.42 -9.91
N LEU A 28 -2.33 13.48 -9.07
CA LEU A 28 -3.22 12.52 -8.40
C LEU A 28 -3.28 12.72 -6.88
N TRP A 29 -2.31 13.44 -6.35
CA TRP A 29 -2.15 13.79 -4.94
C TRP A 29 -1.58 15.21 -4.88
N HIS A 30 -2.17 16.06 -4.06
CA HIS A 30 -1.57 17.32 -3.62
C HIS A 30 -2.19 17.70 -2.27
N GLN A 31 -1.37 18.11 -1.29
CA GLN A 31 -1.82 18.53 0.05
C GLN A 31 -2.85 17.57 0.67
N GLY A 32 -2.49 16.28 0.72
CA GLY A 32 -3.29 15.23 1.36
C GLY A 32 -4.58 14.80 0.70
N ASN A 33 -4.97 15.45 -0.40
CA ASN A 33 -6.22 15.16 -1.09
C ASN A 33 -5.96 14.26 -2.30
N ILE A 34 -6.68 13.13 -2.35
CA ILE A 34 -6.78 12.29 -3.54
C ILE A 34 -7.91 12.85 -4.39
N TYR A 35 -7.57 13.27 -5.61
CA TYR A 35 -8.57 13.81 -6.52
C TYR A 35 -9.50 12.72 -7.07
N SER A 36 -10.73 13.08 -7.46
CA SER A 36 -11.68 12.15 -8.09
C SER A 36 -11.14 11.51 -9.38
N ALA A 37 -10.20 12.18 -10.05
CA ALA A 37 -9.46 11.65 -11.19
C ALA A 37 -8.61 10.40 -10.86
N THR A 38 -8.24 10.18 -9.59
CA THR A 38 -7.38 9.06 -9.19
C THR A 38 -8.07 7.71 -9.35
N ALA A 39 -9.37 7.59 -9.07
CA ALA A 39 -10.13 6.37 -9.35
C ALA A 39 -10.06 5.98 -10.85
N ALA A 40 -10.14 6.96 -11.75
CA ALA A 40 -9.99 6.74 -13.19
C ALA A 40 -8.54 6.46 -13.62
N ALA A 41 -7.54 6.84 -12.82
CA ALA A 41 -6.12 6.59 -13.08
C ALA A 41 -5.65 5.19 -12.62
N VAL A 42 -6.24 4.64 -11.55
CA VAL A 42 -5.89 3.34 -10.96
C VAL A 42 -5.70 2.23 -12.01
N PRO A 43 -6.63 1.98 -12.96
CA PRO A 43 -6.46 0.90 -13.94
C PRO A 43 -5.22 1.06 -14.84
N PHE A 44 -4.78 2.29 -15.07
CA PHE A 44 -3.57 2.58 -15.84
C PHE A 44 -2.31 2.41 -14.99
N ILE A 45 -2.33 2.87 -13.74
CA ILE A 45 -1.22 2.69 -12.79
C ILE A 45 -0.95 1.20 -12.54
N THR A 46 -2.02 0.41 -12.30
CA THR A 46 -1.88 -1.04 -12.10
C THR A 46 -1.36 -1.75 -13.35
N ARG A 47 -1.79 -1.34 -14.55
CA ARG A 47 -1.22 -1.85 -15.82
C ARG A 47 0.25 -1.49 -15.99
N ILE A 48 0.66 -0.28 -15.61
CA ILE A 48 2.06 0.17 -15.66
C ILE A 48 2.90 -0.65 -14.67
N ALA A 49 2.45 -0.81 -13.42
CA ALA A 49 3.10 -1.65 -12.42
C ALA A 49 3.27 -3.12 -12.88
N ALA A 50 2.31 -3.64 -13.65
CA ALA A 50 2.35 -4.99 -14.21
C ALA A 50 3.30 -5.15 -15.42
N LEU A 51 3.82 -4.07 -16.04
CA LEU A 51 4.76 -4.19 -17.15
C LEU A 51 6.08 -4.86 -16.70
N PRO A 52 6.67 -5.79 -17.47
CA PRO A 52 7.86 -6.53 -17.05
C PRO A 52 9.06 -5.66 -16.67
N LYS A 53 9.30 -4.58 -17.42
CA LYS A 53 10.46 -3.67 -17.27
C LYS A 53 10.11 -2.30 -16.68
N VAL A 54 9.07 -2.21 -15.85
CA VAL A 54 8.71 -0.92 -15.22
C VAL A 54 9.70 -0.55 -14.12
N HIS A 55 10.12 0.71 -14.10
CA HIS A 55 10.86 1.29 -12.98
C HIS A 55 9.93 1.55 -11.79
N ARG A 56 10.48 1.52 -10.57
CA ARG A 56 9.78 1.88 -9.31
C ARG A 56 8.45 1.12 -9.08
N ARG A 57 8.33 -0.14 -9.54
CA ARG A 57 7.17 -1.03 -9.27
C ARG A 57 6.74 -1.02 -7.78
N PRO A 58 7.64 -1.06 -6.78
CA PRO A 58 7.26 -0.96 -5.37
C PRO A 58 6.50 0.34 -5.06
N ARG A 59 7.02 1.50 -5.48
CA ARG A 59 6.38 2.81 -5.26
C ARG A 59 5.01 2.91 -5.93
N LEU A 60 4.83 2.33 -7.12
CA LEU A 60 3.53 2.27 -7.80
C LEU A 60 2.50 1.40 -7.03
N VAL A 61 2.93 0.29 -6.43
CA VAL A 61 2.08 -0.60 -5.62
C VAL A 61 1.74 0.04 -4.26
N SER A 62 2.71 0.67 -3.61
CA SER A 62 2.52 1.45 -2.38
C SER A 62 1.55 2.62 -2.60
N PHE A 63 1.69 3.35 -3.72
CA PHE A 63 0.74 4.40 -4.10
C PHE A 63 -0.71 3.89 -4.23
N LEU A 64 -0.93 2.69 -4.78
CA LEU A 64 -2.28 2.09 -4.82
C LEU A 64 -2.81 1.82 -3.40
N ALA A 65 -1.96 1.36 -2.48
CA ALA A 65 -2.33 1.15 -1.07
C ALA A 65 -2.68 2.47 -0.38
N TRP A 66 -1.92 3.53 -0.66
CA TRP A 66 -2.19 4.89 -0.19
C TRP A 66 -3.55 5.40 -0.66
N CYS A 67 -3.83 5.32 -1.96
CA CYS A 67 -5.11 5.75 -2.49
C CYS A 67 -6.28 4.91 -1.95
N CYS A 68 -6.10 3.60 -1.71
CA CYS A 68 -7.13 2.70 -1.17
C CYS A 68 -7.60 3.04 0.26
N LEU A 69 -6.84 3.81 1.04
CA LEU A 69 -7.21 4.19 2.42
C LEU A 69 -7.68 5.65 2.56
N GLY A 70 -7.59 6.44 1.48
CA GLY A 70 -8.08 7.83 1.42
C GLY A 70 -7.22 8.83 2.21
N THR A 71 -5.96 8.49 2.52
CA THR A 71 -5.17 9.13 3.57
C THR A 71 -4.11 10.11 3.11
N GLU A 72 -3.98 11.20 3.87
CA GLU A 72 -2.65 11.68 4.28
C GLU A 72 -2.40 11.26 5.74
N PRO A 73 -1.22 10.75 6.09
CA PRO A 73 -0.84 10.51 7.48
C PRO A 73 -0.66 11.79 8.32
N LYS A 74 -0.57 12.98 7.71
CA LYS A 74 -0.10 14.21 8.37
C LYS A 74 -1.02 15.45 8.26
N SER A 75 -2.07 15.45 7.42
CA SER A 75 -2.92 16.63 7.23
C SER A 75 -4.37 16.30 6.85
N PRO A 76 -5.39 16.66 7.66
CA PRO A 76 -6.77 16.76 7.21
C PRO A 76 -6.97 18.01 6.32
N PRO A 77 -7.99 18.08 5.44
CA PRO A 77 -9.20 17.25 5.42
C PRO A 77 -9.05 15.93 4.65
N TYR A 78 -9.86 14.95 5.05
CA TYR A 78 -9.93 13.64 4.40
C TYR A 78 -10.49 13.71 2.97
N THR A 79 -9.96 12.86 2.10
CA THR A 79 -10.59 12.52 0.83
C THR A 79 -12.04 12.05 1.08
N ALA A 80 -13.00 12.60 0.32
CA ALA A 80 -14.41 12.23 0.47
C ALA A 80 -14.60 10.71 0.32
N ALA A 81 -15.35 10.08 1.23
CA ALA A 81 -15.43 8.61 1.34
C ALA A 81 -15.75 7.90 0.01
N GLY A 82 -16.63 8.48 -0.82
CA GLY A 82 -16.97 7.94 -2.15
C GLY A 82 -15.79 7.87 -3.13
N ILE A 83 -14.78 8.75 -3.03
CA ILE A 83 -13.56 8.70 -3.85
C ILE A 83 -12.67 7.53 -3.40
N ALA A 84 -12.50 7.35 -2.08
CA ALA A 84 -11.74 6.21 -1.55
C ALA A 84 -12.41 4.88 -1.91
N ILE A 85 -13.74 4.79 -1.82
CA ILE A 85 -14.52 3.61 -2.26
C ILE A 85 -14.28 3.34 -3.76
N ALA A 86 -14.46 4.33 -4.63
CA ALA A 86 -14.26 4.17 -6.07
C ALA A 86 -12.81 3.76 -6.44
N VAL A 87 -11.82 4.26 -5.69
CA VAL A 87 -10.41 3.82 -5.82
C VAL A 87 -10.23 2.36 -5.40
N ARG A 88 -10.83 1.92 -4.29
CA ARG A 88 -10.75 0.51 -3.84
C ARG A 88 -11.38 -0.41 -4.87
N GLU A 89 -12.58 -0.08 -5.36
CA GLU A 89 -13.27 -0.83 -6.42
C GLU A 89 -12.41 -0.94 -7.68
N ALA A 90 -11.93 0.20 -8.20
CA ALA A 90 -11.03 0.21 -9.35
C ALA A 90 -9.72 -0.58 -9.12
N THR A 91 -9.23 -0.63 -7.87
CA THR A 91 -8.02 -1.38 -7.51
C THR A 91 -8.31 -2.88 -7.52
N ARG A 92 -9.42 -3.33 -6.89
CA ARG A 92 -9.89 -4.72 -6.88
C ARG A 92 -10.03 -5.28 -8.29
N ASP A 93 -10.72 -4.56 -9.17
CA ASP A 93 -10.95 -4.93 -10.57
C ASP A 93 -9.64 -5.16 -11.35
N ASN A 94 -8.53 -4.55 -10.90
CA ASN A 94 -7.23 -4.64 -11.55
C ASN A 94 -6.19 -5.46 -10.75
N LEU A 95 -6.50 -5.95 -9.54
CA LEU A 95 -5.61 -6.83 -8.75
C LEU A 95 -5.11 -8.08 -9.51
N PRO A 96 -5.88 -8.73 -10.41
CA PRO A 96 -5.36 -9.86 -11.19
C PRO A 96 -4.09 -9.56 -12.00
N LEU A 97 -3.84 -8.29 -12.36
CA LEU A 97 -2.63 -7.85 -13.06
C LEU A 97 -1.38 -7.88 -12.15
N LEU A 98 -1.57 -7.75 -10.84
CA LEU A 98 -0.47 -7.79 -9.85
C LEU A 98 -0.18 -9.22 -9.36
N ARG A 99 -1.06 -10.19 -9.63
CA ARG A 99 -0.92 -11.60 -9.19
C ARG A 99 0.46 -12.23 -9.45
N PRO A 100 1.14 -12.03 -10.60
CA PRO A 100 2.48 -12.57 -10.84
C PRO A 100 3.56 -12.07 -9.87
N TRP A 101 3.30 -10.98 -9.16
CA TRP A 101 4.26 -10.27 -8.30
C TRP A 101 3.96 -10.42 -6.80
N VAL A 102 2.89 -11.12 -6.42
CA VAL A 102 2.47 -11.27 -5.01
C VAL A 102 3.46 -12.13 -4.20
N ASP A 103 3.99 -13.21 -4.78
CA ASP A 103 5.03 -14.04 -4.17
C ASP A 103 6.42 -13.66 -4.70
N THR A 104 6.78 -12.40 -4.48
CA THR A 104 8.09 -11.85 -4.88
C THR A 104 9.16 -12.09 -3.82
N ASP A 105 10.39 -12.33 -4.26
CA ASP A 105 11.59 -12.30 -3.39
C ASP A 105 12.25 -10.91 -3.34
N ASP A 106 11.80 -9.95 -4.15
CA ASP A 106 12.25 -8.56 -4.07
C ASP A 106 11.71 -7.90 -2.79
N ARG A 107 12.60 -7.44 -1.90
CA ARG A 107 12.26 -6.90 -0.59
C ARG A 107 11.32 -5.69 -0.70
N ALA A 108 11.67 -4.70 -1.54
CA ALA A 108 10.91 -3.47 -1.67
C ALA A 108 9.51 -3.72 -2.22
N LEU A 109 9.38 -4.57 -3.25
CA LEU A 109 8.09 -4.95 -3.82
C LEU A 109 7.27 -5.77 -2.83
N GLY A 110 7.90 -6.67 -2.07
CA GLY A 110 7.23 -7.43 -1.02
C GLY A 110 6.69 -6.56 0.11
N LEU A 111 7.38 -5.49 0.47
CA LEU A 111 6.90 -4.47 1.43
C LEU A 111 5.70 -3.69 0.87
N ALA A 112 5.75 -3.27 -0.40
CA ALA A 112 4.63 -2.60 -1.05
C ALA A 112 3.40 -3.52 -1.20
N ILE A 113 3.62 -4.81 -1.46
CA ILE A 113 2.56 -5.83 -1.46
C ILE A 113 2.00 -6.04 -0.04
N ALA A 114 2.82 -6.00 1.00
CA ALA A 114 2.34 -6.06 2.40
C ALA A 114 1.47 -4.85 2.76
N GLU A 115 1.86 -3.65 2.33
CA GLU A 115 1.08 -2.42 2.52
C GLU A 115 -0.26 -2.47 1.77
N LEU A 116 -0.25 -2.89 0.50
CA LEU A 116 -1.48 -3.07 -0.29
C LEU A 116 -2.38 -4.16 0.29
N ALA A 117 -1.80 -5.24 0.82
CA ALA A 117 -2.54 -6.30 1.51
C ALA A 117 -3.11 -5.84 2.85
N ALA A 118 -2.44 -4.95 3.60
CA ALA A 118 -3.02 -4.30 4.77
C ALA A 118 -4.19 -3.37 4.40
N ALA A 119 -4.12 -2.73 3.22
CA ALA A 119 -5.20 -1.91 2.69
C ALA A 119 -6.38 -2.72 2.14
N LEU A 120 -6.16 -3.91 1.59
CA LEU A 120 -7.17 -4.79 0.95
C LEU A 120 -7.06 -6.25 1.45
N PRO A 121 -7.19 -6.54 2.76
CA PRO A 121 -6.82 -7.85 3.31
C PRO A 121 -7.76 -8.97 2.90
N PHE A 122 -9.03 -8.67 2.59
CA PHE A 122 -10.00 -9.64 2.09
C PHE A 122 -9.74 -10.05 0.64
N ASP A 123 -9.16 -9.14 -0.16
CA ASP A 123 -8.87 -9.35 -1.58
C ASP A 123 -7.46 -9.94 -1.81
N LEU A 124 -6.51 -9.65 -0.89
CA LEU A 124 -5.10 -10.03 -1.00
C LEU A 124 -4.61 -11.02 0.08
N VAL A 125 -5.49 -11.89 0.58
CA VAL A 125 -5.14 -13.00 1.50
C VAL A 125 -3.93 -13.82 1.00
N ALA A 126 -3.81 -13.99 -0.32
CA ALA A 126 -2.70 -14.70 -0.97
C ALA A 126 -1.30 -14.08 -0.74
N ALA A 127 -1.20 -12.82 -0.27
CA ALA A 127 0.06 -12.19 0.08
C ALA A 127 0.63 -12.65 1.44
N ALA A 128 -0.18 -13.28 2.31
CA ALA A 128 0.23 -13.64 3.67
C ALA A 128 1.54 -14.46 3.77
N PRO A 129 1.86 -15.42 2.86
CA PRO A 129 3.16 -16.09 2.86
C PRO A 129 4.34 -15.14 2.64
N THR A 130 4.23 -14.19 1.70
CA THR A 130 5.23 -13.15 1.42
C THR A 130 5.44 -12.25 2.63
N VAL A 131 4.35 -11.73 3.23
CA VAL A 131 4.43 -10.86 4.41
C VAL A 131 5.06 -11.60 5.59
N ARG A 132 4.72 -12.88 5.80
CA ARG A 132 5.32 -13.71 6.86
C ARG A 132 6.80 -14.02 6.60
N ARG A 133 7.20 -14.24 5.35
CA ARG A 133 8.60 -14.44 4.93
C ARG A 133 9.45 -13.20 5.21
N LEU A 134 8.92 -12.01 4.92
CA LEU A 134 9.57 -10.73 5.26
C LEU A 134 9.63 -10.53 6.78
N PHE A 135 8.51 -10.68 7.49
CA PHE A 135 8.45 -10.49 8.95
C PHE A 135 9.43 -11.36 9.75
N GLY A 136 9.71 -12.57 9.25
CA GLY A 136 10.70 -13.48 9.84
C GLY A 136 12.16 -13.16 9.53
N ARG A 137 12.43 -12.25 8.58
CA ARG A 137 13.78 -11.84 8.14
C ARG A 137 14.10 -10.37 8.45
N GLU A 138 13.09 -9.54 8.67
CA GLU A 138 13.25 -8.10 8.85
C GLU A 138 13.92 -7.75 10.19
N GLU A 139 15.02 -7.00 10.11
CA GLU A 139 15.79 -6.54 11.26
C GLU A 139 15.40 -5.12 11.68
N ASN A 140 14.93 -4.28 10.75
CA ASN A 140 14.48 -2.93 11.05
C ASN A 140 13.19 -2.97 11.90
N THR A 141 13.29 -2.54 13.16
CA THR A 141 12.18 -2.58 14.12
C THR A 141 10.89 -1.96 13.58
N GLN A 142 10.93 -0.78 12.96
CA GLN A 142 9.75 -0.11 12.43
C GLN A 142 9.10 -0.91 11.28
N THR A 143 9.91 -1.36 10.32
CA THR A 143 9.44 -2.18 9.19
C THR A 143 8.86 -3.50 9.68
N ARG A 144 9.47 -4.10 10.72
CA ARG A 144 8.97 -5.32 11.36
C ARG A 144 7.63 -5.13 12.07
N ILE A 145 7.39 -3.97 12.68
CA ILE A 145 6.08 -3.61 13.25
C ILE A 145 5.05 -3.36 12.14
N ALA A 146 5.44 -2.71 11.04
CA ALA A 146 4.58 -2.51 9.87
C ALA A 146 4.12 -3.84 9.26
N LEU A 147 5.05 -4.80 9.10
CA LEU A 147 4.80 -6.16 8.65
C LEU A 147 3.91 -6.95 9.63
N ALA A 148 4.11 -6.81 10.95
CA ALA A 148 3.22 -7.38 11.95
C ALA A 148 1.80 -6.80 11.85
N GLY A 149 1.69 -5.48 11.60
CA GLY A 149 0.41 -4.81 11.34
C GLY A 149 -0.30 -5.37 10.11
N ALA A 150 0.42 -5.54 8.99
CA ALA A 150 -0.10 -6.15 7.78
C ALA A 150 -0.55 -7.61 7.99
N LEU A 151 0.23 -8.41 8.74
CA LEU A 151 -0.16 -9.76 9.14
C LEU A 151 -1.43 -9.76 10.02
N ALA A 152 -1.57 -8.81 10.94
CA ALA A 152 -2.77 -8.68 11.77
C ALA A 152 -4.00 -8.26 10.96
N MET A 153 -3.86 -7.38 9.95
CA MET A 153 -4.93 -7.07 9.00
C MET A 153 -5.34 -8.30 8.18
N LEU A 154 -4.38 -9.17 7.82
CA LEU A 154 -4.59 -10.46 7.14
C LEU A 154 -5.07 -11.59 8.07
N GLY A 155 -5.39 -11.29 9.34
CA GLY A 155 -5.95 -12.25 10.29
C GLY A 155 -4.93 -13.12 11.05
N ASP A 156 -3.62 -12.87 10.93
CA ASP A 156 -2.63 -13.54 11.78
C ASP A 156 -2.78 -13.06 13.24
N ARG A 157 -2.94 -13.99 14.16
CA ARG A 157 -3.06 -13.75 15.62
C ARG A 157 -1.99 -14.51 16.41
N SER A 158 -0.89 -14.90 15.75
CA SER A 158 0.21 -15.60 16.41
C SER A 158 0.84 -14.74 17.52
N PRO A 159 1.31 -15.33 18.63
CA PRO A 159 1.89 -14.57 19.74
C PRO A 159 3.06 -13.66 19.33
N MET A 160 3.83 -14.04 18.30
CA MET A 160 4.95 -13.23 17.79
C MET A 160 4.49 -11.93 17.12
N VAL A 161 3.40 -11.97 16.36
CA VAL A 161 2.77 -10.77 15.76
C VAL A 161 2.12 -9.93 16.86
N MET A 162 1.30 -10.57 17.71
CA MET A 162 0.51 -9.86 18.72
C MET A 162 1.35 -9.18 19.80
N ASN A 163 2.40 -9.85 20.31
CA ASN A 163 3.26 -9.27 21.33
C ASN A 163 4.01 -8.03 20.80
N LEU A 164 4.45 -8.04 19.54
CA LEU A 164 5.16 -6.89 18.95
C LEU A 164 4.23 -5.68 18.80
N LEU A 165 2.98 -5.88 18.38
CA LEU A 165 1.99 -4.80 18.27
C LEU A 165 1.59 -4.23 19.63
N LEU A 166 1.37 -5.10 20.63
CA LEU A 166 1.02 -4.68 21.99
C LEU A 166 2.16 -3.92 22.70
N GLN A 167 3.42 -4.30 22.47
CA GLN A 167 4.59 -3.62 23.05
C GLN A 167 4.86 -2.23 22.45
N THR A 168 4.32 -1.93 21.27
CA THR A 168 4.67 -0.73 20.50
C THR A 168 3.58 0.34 20.50
N GLY A 169 2.47 0.10 21.20
CA GLY A 169 1.39 1.08 21.38
C GLY A 169 0.56 1.34 20.11
N VAL A 170 0.69 0.51 19.07
CA VAL A 170 -0.06 0.60 17.81
C VAL A 170 -1.45 -0.07 18.04
N PRO A 171 -2.52 0.69 18.40
CA PRO A 171 -3.31 0.36 19.60
C PRO A 171 -4.34 -0.79 19.49
N GLU A 172 -5.07 -0.99 20.60
CA GLU A 172 -6.30 -1.76 20.88
C GLU A 172 -7.03 -2.55 19.75
N TRP A 173 -7.12 -2.03 18.53
CA TRP A 173 -7.75 -2.72 17.40
C TRP A 173 -7.07 -4.05 17.04
N ALA A 174 -5.78 -4.21 17.33
CA ALA A 174 -5.08 -5.47 17.11
C ALA A 174 -5.57 -6.56 18.09
N ALA A 175 -5.95 -6.18 19.31
CA ALA A 175 -6.51 -7.08 20.32
C ALA A 175 -8.02 -7.30 20.16
N ALA A 176 -8.72 -6.43 19.43
CA ALA A 176 -10.08 -6.67 18.98
C ALA A 176 -10.11 -7.65 17.81
N ASP A 177 -11.16 -8.45 17.70
CA ASP A 177 -11.51 -9.06 16.41
C ASP A 177 -11.82 -7.93 15.42
N LEU A 178 -10.90 -7.69 14.50
CA LEU A 178 -11.15 -6.80 13.37
C LEU A 178 -12.38 -7.33 12.64
N PRO A 179 -13.42 -6.50 12.45
CA PRO A 179 -14.64 -6.96 11.82
C PRO A 179 -14.34 -7.44 10.39
N GLY A 180 -14.96 -8.55 9.98
CA GLY A 180 -14.88 -9.08 8.61
C GLY A 180 -15.60 -8.21 7.56
N VAL A 181 -15.72 -6.91 7.81
CA VAL A 181 -16.39 -5.90 6.98
C VAL A 181 -15.62 -4.57 7.06
N GLU A 182 -15.61 -3.82 5.98
CA GLU A 182 -14.86 -2.57 5.84
C GLU A 182 -15.58 -1.38 6.51
N ASP A 183 -15.59 -1.36 7.85
CA ASP A 183 -16.15 -0.27 8.66
C ASP A 183 -15.11 0.78 9.09
N GLU A 184 -15.53 1.82 9.81
CA GLU A 184 -14.63 2.89 10.27
C GLU A 184 -13.59 2.40 11.31
N ARG A 185 -13.76 1.23 11.93
CA ARG A 185 -12.71 0.62 12.77
C ARG A 185 -11.66 -0.04 11.89
N PHE A 186 -12.08 -0.79 10.86
CA PHE A 186 -11.19 -1.32 9.84
C PHE A 186 -10.33 -0.21 9.19
N PHE A 187 -10.96 0.89 8.73
CA PHE A 187 -10.21 1.97 8.09
C PHE A 187 -9.23 2.66 9.03
N ARG A 188 -9.57 2.86 10.32
CA ARG A 188 -8.61 3.39 11.30
C ARG A 188 -7.43 2.45 11.52
N ALA A 189 -7.68 1.15 11.69
CA ALA A 189 -6.62 0.13 11.83
C ALA A 189 -5.68 0.11 10.62
N ALA A 190 -6.24 0.01 9.41
CA ALA A 190 -5.46 -0.03 8.17
C ALA A 190 -4.60 1.23 7.97
N ARG A 191 -5.12 2.42 8.32
CA ARG A 191 -4.39 3.70 8.27
C ARG A 191 -3.25 3.76 9.31
N SER A 192 -3.47 3.23 10.51
CA SER A 192 -2.40 3.09 11.51
C SER A 192 -1.29 2.17 11.02
N VAL A 193 -1.62 1.04 10.38
CA VAL A 193 -0.61 0.15 9.77
C VAL A 193 0.14 0.86 8.65
N GLN A 194 -0.58 1.50 7.73
CA GLN A 194 0.02 2.29 6.65
C GLN A 194 1.01 3.34 7.17
N SER A 195 0.69 4.07 8.25
CA SER A 195 1.59 5.12 8.77
C SER A 195 2.99 4.62 9.17
N LEU A 196 3.17 3.30 9.37
CA LEU A 196 4.45 2.68 9.68
C LEU A 196 5.33 2.46 8.43
N PHE A 197 4.72 2.39 7.23
CA PHE A 197 5.38 2.23 5.93
C PHE A 197 5.80 3.57 5.28
N VAL A 198 5.44 4.72 5.86
CA VAL A 198 5.49 6.06 5.22
C VAL A 198 6.88 6.70 5.14
N ASP A 199 7.93 6.04 5.65
CA ASP A 199 9.29 6.52 5.45
C ASP A 199 9.86 5.96 4.14
N ASP A 200 10.16 6.82 3.16
CA ASP A 200 10.70 6.42 1.84
C ASP A 200 11.97 5.54 2.00
N ALA A 201 12.73 5.72 3.10
CA ALA A 201 13.88 4.90 3.44
C ALA A 201 13.57 3.39 3.58
N VAL A 202 12.32 3.01 3.88
CA VAL A 202 11.86 1.61 3.96
C VAL A 202 12.07 0.88 2.62
N TYR A 203 11.90 1.60 1.51
CA TYR A 203 12.03 1.10 0.14
C TYR A 203 13.44 1.23 -0.46
N GLU A 204 14.35 1.94 0.22
CA GLU A 204 15.71 2.22 -0.28
C GLU A 204 16.82 1.47 0.48
N ALA A 205 16.49 0.84 1.62
CA ALA A 205 17.42 -0.03 2.34
C ALA A 205 17.54 -1.43 1.67
N PRO A 206 18.77 -1.94 1.44
CA PRO A 206 19.02 -3.25 0.82
C PRO A 206 18.56 -4.44 1.67
#